data_AF-A0A7C1WLY2-F1
#
_entry.id   AF-A0A7C1WLY2-F1
#
_cell.length_a   1.000
_cell.length_b   1.000
_cell.length_c   1.000
_cell.angle_alpha   90.00
_cell.angle_beta   90.00
_cell.angle_gamma   90.00
#
_symmetry.space_group_name_H-M   'P 1'
#
loop_
_entity.id
_entity.type
_entity.pdbx_description
1 polymer ?
#
loop_
_entity_poly.entity_id
_entity_poly.type
_entity_poly.pdbx_seq_one_letter_code
_entity_poly.pdbx_strand_id
1 'polypeptide(L)'
;MNRKVFALVVLLWGTAVFAFPLWVNRYNGPANSDEMVCAVLTDAGRNVIVVGSSPGTTTAYDIVVIKYAPNGDSIWARRIAGSGYSNDIAKAAV
;
A
#
# COMPACT_ATOMS: atom_id res chain seq x y z
N MET A 1 0.52 6.11 13.56
CA MET A 1 -0.58 5.85 14.52
C MET A 1 -0.38 4.43 15.05
N ASN A 2 0.24 4.28 16.21
CA ASN A 2 0.66 2.97 16.74
C ASN A 2 -0.55 2.26 17.38
N ARG A 3 -1.12 1.26 16.72
CA ARG A 3 -2.23 0.48 17.28
C ARG A 3 -1.69 -0.80 17.91
N LYS A 4 -1.69 -0.86 19.24
CA LYS A 4 -1.43 -2.09 20.00
C LYS A 4 -2.64 -3.02 19.83
N VAL A 5 -2.43 -4.22 19.31
CA VAL A 5 -3.46 -5.27 19.21
C VAL A 5 -3.26 -6.24 20.38
N PHE A 6 -4.29 -6.40 21.21
CA PHE A 6 -4.35 -7.46 22.22
C PHE A 6 -5.16 -8.62 21.64
N ALA A 7 -4.61 -9.83 21.67
CA ALA A 7 -5.33 -11.06 21.33
C ALA A 7 -5.50 -11.89 22.60
N LEU A 8 -6.75 -12.27 22.90
CA LEU A 8 -7.10 -13.27 23.90
C LEU A 8 -7.03 -14.65 23.23
N VAL A 9 -6.28 -15.59 23.79
CA VAL A 9 -6.14 -16.96 23.27
C VAL A 9 -6.88 -17.93 24.21
N VAL A 10 -7.84 -18.68 23.68
CA VAL A 10 -8.46 -19.83 24.36
C VAL A 10 -8.15 -21.07 23.54
N LEU A 11 -7.40 -22.02 24.12
CA LEU A 11 -6.97 -23.26 23.48
C LEU A 11 -7.83 -24.43 23.96
N LEU A 12 -8.44 -25.16 23.03
CA LEU A 12 -8.98 -26.51 23.24
C LEU A 12 -8.58 -27.38 22.04
N TRP A 13 -7.58 -28.26 22.26
CA TRP A 13 -7.19 -29.41 21.45
C TRP A 13 -6.97 -29.15 19.94
N GLY A 14 -5.94 -28.38 19.66
CA GLY A 14 -5.46 -28.10 18.31
C GLY A 14 -4.84 -26.71 18.29
N THR A 15 -3.58 -26.59 17.89
CA THR A 15 -2.96 -25.29 17.72
C THR A 15 -3.63 -24.57 16.55
N ALA A 16 -4.62 -23.74 16.83
CA ALA A 16 -5.11 -22.76 15.87
C ALA A 16 -4.02 -21.69 15.69
N VAL A 17 -3.27 -21.78 14.59
CA VAL A 17 -2.34 -20.71 14.18
C VAL A 17 -3.15 -19.70 13.40
N PHE A 18 -3.52 -18.59 14.04
CA PHE A 18 -4.06 -17.44 13.32
C PHE A 18 -2.91 -16.65 12.71
N ALA A 19 -2.87 -16.55 11.39
CA ALA A 19 -2.00 -15.62 10.70
C ALA A 19 -2.67 -14.24 10.67
N PHE A 20 -2.16 -13.30 11.46
CA PHE A 20 -2.55 -11.90 11.39
C PHE A 20 -1.53 -11.11 10.57
N PRO A 21 -1.96 -10.11 9.78
CA PRO A 21 -1.01 -9.24 9.07
C PRO A 21 -0.13 -8.51 10.09
N LEU A 22 1.18 -8.46 9.84
CA LEU A 22 2.12 -7.72 10.68
C LEU A 22 1.80 -6.22 10.69
N TRP A 23 1.40 -5.69 9.53
CA TRP A 23 0.87 -4.35 9.37
C TRP A 23 -0.07 -4.29 8.15
N VAL A 24 -0.94 -3.28 8.15
CA VAL A 24 -1.85 -2.98 7.04
C VAL A 24 -1.83 -1.46 6.85
N ASN A 25 -1.51 -1.01 5.64
CA ASN A 25 -1.65 0.38 5.24
C ASN A 25 -2.71 0.51 4.16
N ARG A 26 -3.50 1.58 4.24
CA ARG A 26 -4.49 1.94 3.24
C ARG A 26 -4.11 3.29 2.65
N TYR A 27 -4.04 3.35 1.33
CA TYR A 27 -3.87 4.61 0.62
C TYR A 27 -5.24 5.10 0.14
N ASN A 28 -5.66 6.27 0.63
CA ASN A 28 -6.85 6.94 0.12
C ASN A 28 -6.41 8.02 -0.88
N GLY A 29 -6.69 7.75 -2.15
CA GLY A 29 -6.42 8.71 -3.22
C GLY A 29 -7.33 9.94 -3.17
N PRO A 30 -7.01 11.01 -3.90
CA PRO A 30 -7.77 12.26 -3.87
C PRO A 30 -9.23 12.14 -4.29
N ALA A 31 -9.55 11.21 -5.20
CA ALA A 31 -10.92 10.90 -5.60
C ALA A 31 -11.71 10.06 -4.58
N ASN A 32 -11.07 9.63 -3.48
CA ASN A 32 -11.64 8.69 -2.49
C ASN A 32 -12.24 7.42 -3.14
N SER A 33 -11.69 6.98 -4.26
CA SER A 33 -12.11 5.78 -4.97
C SER A 33 -11.28 4.56 -4.57
N ASP A 34 -11.89 3.39 -4.60
CA ASP A 34 -11.21 2.10 -4.35
C ASP A 34 -10.40 1.60 -5.56
N GLU A 35 -10.42 2.32 -6.67
CA GLU A 35 -9.71 1.96 -7.89
C GLU A 35 -8.21 2.26 -7.76
N MET A 36 -7.44 1.22 -7.43
CA MET A 36 -5.99 1.25 -7.45
C MET A 36 -5.44 -0.04 -8.09
N VAL A 37 -4.71 0.11 -9.19
CA VAL A 37 -3.85 -0.98 -9.70
C VAL A 37 -2.48 -0.77 -9.08
N CYS A 38 -1.87 -1.80 -8.48
CA CYS A 38 -0.55 -1.66 -7.89
C CYS A 38 0.37 -2.87 -8.15
N ALA A 39 1.67 -2.58 -8.17
CA ALA A 39 2.76 -3.52 -8.06
C ALA A 39 3.52 -3.25 -6.75
N VAL A 40 4.15 -4.29 -6.21
CA VAL A 40 4.91 -4.23 -4.97
C VAL A 40 6.29 -4.83 -5.19
N LEU A 41 7.32 -4.13 -4.71
CA LEU A 41 8.71 -4.58 -4.74
C LEU A 41 9.40 -4.23 -3.43
N THR A 42 10.56 -4.83 -3.20
CA THR A 42 11.40 -4.55 -2.02
C THR A 42 12.77 -4.04 -2.42
N ASP A 43 13.35 -3.16 -1.61
CA ASP A 43 14.74 -2.73 -1.78
C ASP A 43 15.71 -3.55 -0.90
N ALA A 44 17.01 -3.30 -1.04
CA ALA A 44 18.05 -3.97 -0.25
C ALA A 44 17.93 -3.72 1.28
N GLY A 45 17.22 -2.66 1.69
CA GLY A 45 16.92 -2.35 3.08
C GLY A 45 15.64 -3.02 3.60
N ARG A 46 15.01 -3.92 2.82
CA ARG A 46 13.72 -4.58 3.13
C ARG A 46 12.55 -3.60 3.24
N ASN A 47 12.69 -2.40 2.70
CA ASN A 47 11.57 -1.48 2.58
C ASN A 47 10.63 -2.00 1.50
N VAL A 48 9.32 -1.80 1.71
CA VAL A 48 8.30 -2.14 0.72
C VAL A 48 8.00 -0.91 -0.11
N ILE A 49 8.14 -1.02 -1.43
CA ILE A 49 7.81 0.02 -2.38
C ILE A 49 6.55 -0.42 -3.13
N VAL A 50 5.49 0.38 -2.99
CA VAL A 50 4.22 0.21 -3.70
C VAL A 50 4.16 1.23 -4.82
N VAL A 51 3.98 0.77 -6.05
CA VAL A 51 3.78 1.61 -7.23
C VAL A 51 2.41 1.31 -7.79
N GLY A 52 1.57 2.31 -8.01
CA GLY A 52 0.25 2.10 -8.57
C GLY A 52 -0.30 3.31 -9.27
N SER A 53 -1.55 3.20 -9.74
CA SER A 53 -2.28 4.27 -10.39
C SER A 53 -3.57 4.55 -9.60
N SER A 54 -3.89 5.82 -9.36
CA SER A 54 -5.06 6.24 -8.57
C SER A 54 -5.73 7.46 -9.20
N PRO A 55 -7.08 7.52 -9.30
CA PRO A 55 -7.78 8.66 -9.88
C PRO A 55 -7.48 9.97 -9.14
N GLY A 56 -7.23 11.03 -9.91
CA GLY A 56 -7.14 12.39 -9.40
C GLY A 56 -8.51 13.02 -9.16
N THR A 57 -8.55 14.17 -8.50
CA THR A 57 -9.80 14.94 -8.34
C THR A 57 -10.29 15.53 -9.65
N THR A 58 -9.36 15.97 -10.50
CA THR A 58 -9.63 16.62 -11.80
C THR A 58 -8.82 16.01 -12.95
N THR A 59 -7.86 15.15 -12.65
CA THR A 59 -7.07 14.38 -13.62
C THR A 59 -7.60 12.95 -13.75
N ALA A 60 -7.12 12.22 -14.76
CA ALA A 60 -7.34 10.78 -14.88
C ALA A 60 -6.57 10.01 -13.79
N TYR A 61 -6.06 8.82 -14.08
CA TYR A 61 -5.19 8.11 -13.15
C TYR A 61 -3.82 8.79 -13.05
N ASP A 62 -3.43 9.18 -11.83
CA ASP A 62 -2.06 9.61 -11.54
C ASP A 62 -1.25 8.42 -11.00
N ILE A 63 0.06 8.42 -11.24
CA ILE A 63 0.96 7.43 -10.64
C ILE A 63 1.17 7.78 -9.16
N VAL A 64 1.09 6.77 -8.30
CA VAL A 64 1.38 6.86 -6.88
C VAL A 64 2.54 5.92 -6.56
N VAL A 65 3.55 6.43 -5.86
CA VAL A 65 4.66 5.66 -5.33
C VAL A 65 4.75 5.88 -3.84
N ILE A 66 4.74 4.79 -3.06
CA ILE A 66 4.84 4.85 -1.60
C ILE A 66 5.93 3.91 -1.14
N LYS A 67 6.79 4.38 -0.24
CA LYS A 67 7.81 3.55 0.40
C LYS A 67 7.47 3.39 1.88
N TYR A 68 7.41 2.15 2.33
CA TYR A 68 7.21 1.76 3.71
C TYR A 68 8.47 1.10 4.28
N ALA A 69 8.78 1.40 5.53
CA ALA A 69 9.79 0.69 6.31
C ALA A 69 9.31 -0.76 6.60
N PRO A 70 10.21 -1.68 7.01
CA PRO A 70 9.85 -3.08 7.26
C PRO A 70 8.75 -3.26 8.33
N ASN A 71 8.63 -2.30 9.25
CA ASN A 71 7.61 -2.27 10.30
C ASN A 71 6.25 -1.69 9.84
N GLY A 72 6.15 -1.23 8.58
CA GLY A 72 4.95 -0.63 8.00
C GLY A 72 4.87 0.89 8.12
N ASP A 73 5.85 1.58 8.70
CA ASP A 73 5.84 3.05 8.74
C ASP A 73 6.06 3.63 7.34
N SER A 74 5.27 4.64 6.96
CA SER A 74 5.50 5.38 5.72
C SER A 74 6.79 6.19 5.83
N ILE A 75 7.74 5.92 4.92
CA ILE A 75 8.96 6.72 4.79
C ILE A 75 8.66 7.94 3.93
N TRP A 76 8.02 7.73 2.77
CA TRP A 76 7.56 8.79 1.89
C TRP A 76 6.46 8.29 0.95
N ALA A 77 5.69 9.24 0.42
CA ALA A 77 4.74 9.04 -0.66
C ALA A 77 4.91 10.13 -1.72
N ARG A 78 4.80 9.77 -2.98
CA ARG A 78 4.82 10.69 -4.12
C ARG A 78 3.67 10.37 -5.07
N ARG A 79 2.99 11.42 -5.51
CA ARG A 79 2.00 11.36 -6.58
C ARG A 79 2.55 12.13 -7.78
N ILE A 80 2.43 11.54 -8.96
CA ILE A 80 2.93 12.09 -10.22
C ILE A 80 1.70 12.19 -11.12
N ALA A 81 1.17 13.41 -11.24
CA ALA A 81 0.07 13.71 -12.15
C ALA A 81 0.63 13.91 -13.56
N GLY A 82 0.12 13.14 -14.52
CA GLY A 82 0.38 13.39 -15.93
C GLY A 82 -0.26 14.72 -16.35
N SER A 83 0.45 15.52 -17.15
CA SER A 83 -0.12 16.71 -17.79
C SER A 83 -1.02 16.26 -18.96
N GLY A 84 -2.18 15.70 -18.67
CA GLY A 84 -3.14 15.26 -19.68
C GLY A 84 -3.85 13.96 -19.32
N TYR A 85 -5.05 13.80 -19.87
CA TYR A 85 -6.00 12.69 -19.66
C TYR A 85 -5.51 11.29 -20.15
N SER A 86 -4.21 11.04 -20.21
CA SER A 86 -3.65 9.73 -20.60
C SER A 86 -3.55 8.79 -19.40
N ASN A 87 -3.93 7.52 -19.61
CA ASN A 87 -3.80 6.47 -18.60
C ASN A 87 -2.33 6.11 -18.38
N ASP A 88 -1.72 6.63 -17.32
CA ASP A 88 -0.37 6.25 -16.92
C ASP A 88 -0.43 4.97 -16.06
N ILE A 89 -0.19 3.81 -16.70
CA ILE A 89 -0.17 2.51 -16.01
C ILE A 89 1.24 2.28 -15.45
N ALA A 90 1.33 2.15 -14.12
CA ALA A 90 2.55 1.68 -13.48
C ALA A 90 2.84 0.23 -13.89
N LYS A 91 3.92 0.00 -14.66
CA LYS A 91 4.40 -1.34 -14.99
C LYS A 91 5.63 -1.64 -14.13
N ALA A 92 5.57 -2.68 -13.31
CA ALA A 92 6.76 -3.21 -12.67
C ALA A 92 7.54 -4.06 -13.69
N ALA A 93 8.83 -3.75 -13.86
CA ALA A 93 9.77 -4.65 -14.49
C ALA A 93 10.39 -5.53 -13.39
N VAL A 94 10.44 -6.84 -13.65
CA VAL A 94 11.06 -7.87 -12.81
C VAL A 94 12.55 -7.95 -13.12
#